data_AF-A0A0S7EP66-F1
#
_entry.id   AF-A0A0S7EP66-F1
#
_cell.length_a   1.000
_cell.length_b   1.000
_cell.length_c   1.000
_cell.angle_alpha   90.00
_cell.angle_beta   90.00
_cell.angle_gamma   90.00
#
_symmetry.space_group_name_H-M   'P 1'
#
loop_
_entity.id
_entity.type
_entity.pdbx_description
1 polymer ?
#
loop_
_entity_poly.entity_id
_entity_poly.type
_entity_poly.pdbx_seq_one_letter_code
_entity_poly.pdbx_strand_id
1 'polypeptide(L)'
;GLYGGRKVLSRAFRNRFVELHFDELPSAELETILHQRCSLPPSYCTKLVKVMLDLQSLRRGSSVFAGKHGFITLRDLFRWAERYRLEEQADATQDWLQHLADDGYMLLA
;
A
#
# COMPACT_ATOMS: atom_id res chain seq x y z
N GLY A 1 16.37 4.12 13.22
CA GLY A 1 15.14 3.40 12.87
C GLY A 1 14.66 3.90 11.53
N LEU A 2 14.26 3.00 10.63
CA LEU A 2 13.90 3.23 9.22
C LEU A 2 12.65 4.12 9.01
N TYR A 3 12.27 4.94 10.00
CA TYR A 3 11.12 5.83 9.97
C TYR A 3 11.50 7.21 9.39
N GLY A 4 12.07 7.23 8.19
CA GLY A 4 12.30 8.47 7.41
C GLY A 4 12.98 9.61 8.18
N GLY A 5 13.94 9.32 9.07
CA GLY A 5 14.68 10.32 9.85
C GLY A 5 13.96 10.90 11.08
N ARG A 6 12.79 10.36 11.48
CA ARG A 6 12.06 10.81 12.67
C ARG A 6 12.68 10.27 13.96
N LYS A 7 12.72 11.13 14.99
CA LYS A 7 13.22 10.77 16.34
C LYS A 7 12.19 9.94 17.09
N VAL A 8 12.68 8.97 17.88
CA VAL A 8 11.85 8.14 18.76
C VAL A 8 11.28 8.98 19.91
N LEU A 9 10.08 8.66 20.37
CA LEU A 9 9.48 9.29 21.55
C LEU A 9 10.32 9.04 22.81
N SER A 10 10.51 10.08 23.61
CA SER A 10 11.27 9.98 24.86
C SER A 10 10.55 9.07 25.86
N ARG A 11 11.33 8.41 26.73
CA ARG A 11 10.77 7.56 27.80
C ARG A 11 9.83 8.35 28.73
N ALA A 12 10.21 9.58 29.08
CA ALA A 12 9.40 10.45 29.94
C ALA A 12 8.04 10.79 29.32
N PHE A 13 7.97 10.91 27.99
CA PHE A 13 6.72 11.12 27.27
C PHE A 13 5.89 9.83 27.20
N ARG A 14 6.51 8.72 26.83
CA ARG A 14 5.86 7.40 26.74
C ARG A 14 5.21 6.96 28.05
N ASN A 15 5.87 7.20 29.17
CA ASN A 15 5.36 6.90 30.52
C ASN A 15 4.05 7.65 30.89
N ARG A 16 3.60 8.63 30.10
CA ARG A 16 2.34 9.35 30.33
C ARG A 16 1.13 8.67 29.68
N PHE A 17 1.33 7.58 28.94
CA PHE A 17 0.29 6.91 28.15
C PHE A 17 0.34 5.39 28.32
N VAL A 18 -0.80 4.74 28.06
CA VAL A 18 -0.85 3.29 27.83
C VAL A 18 -0.49 3.05 26.36
N GLU A 19 0.58 2.31 26.11
CA GLU A 19 1.06 2.01 24.76
C GLU A 19 0.45 0.71 24.23
N LEU A 20 -0.24 0.80 23.09
CA LEU A 20 -0.71 -0.37 22.34
C LEU A 20 0.17 -0.54 21.09
N HIS A 21 0.69 -1.74 20.90
CA HIS A 21 1.52 -2.10 19.75
C HIS A 21 0.71 -3.01 18.84
N PHE A 22 0.70 -2.69 17.56
CA PHE A 22 0.07 -3.49 16.52
C PHE A 22 1.13 -3.94 15.54
N ASP A 23 1.11 -5.22 15.21
CA ASP A 23 1.99 -5.79 14.19
C ASP A 23 1.52 -5.39 12.78
N GLU A 24 2.38 -5.64 11.79
CA GLU A 24 2.02 -5.44 10.39
C GLU A 24 0.91 -6.41 9.97
N LEU A 25 -0.04 -5.91 9.17
CA LEU A 25 -1.17 -6.69 8.69
C LEU A 25 -0.70 -7.81 7.74
N PRO A 26 -1.14 -9.07 7.92
CA PRO A 26 -0.81 -10.17 7.00
C PRO A 26 -1.28 -9.88 5.57
N SER A 27 -0.51 -10.31 4.58
CA SER A 27 -0.83 -10.07 3.15
C SER A 27 -2.17 -10.68 2.73
N ALA A 28 -2.51 -11.88 3.22
CA ALA A 28 -3.77 -12.54 2.92
C ALA A 28 -5.00 -11.77 3.47
N GLU A 29 -4.86 -11.17 4.66
CA GLU A 29 -5.90 -10.31 5.22
C GLU A 29 -6.03 -9.02 4.41
N LEU A 30 -4.90 -8.45 3.97
CA LEU A 30 -4.91 -7.27 3.12
C LEU A 30 -5.63 -7.49 1.79
N GLU A 31 -5.43 -8.65 1.16
CA GLU A 31 -6.17 -9.06 -0.04
C GLU A 31 -7.68 -9.13 0.21
N THR A 32 -8.09 -9.71 1.34
CA THR A 32 -9.49 -9.80 1.74
C THR A 32 -10.11 -8.43 1.97
N ILE A 33 -9.39 -7.53 2.65
CA ILE A 33 -9.85 -6.17 2.92
C ILE A 33 -9.98 -5.38 1.61
N LEU A 34 -9.03 -5.51 0.68
CA LEU A 34 -9.10 -4.88 -0.64
C LEU A 34 -10.31 -5.35 -1.43
N HIS A 35 -10.56 -6.66 -1.45
CA HIS A 35 -11.72 -7.24 -2.14
C HIS A 35 -13.02 -6.64 -1.61
N GLN A 36 -13.18 -6.60 -0.28
CA GLN A 36 -14.40 -6.14 0.37
C GLN A 36 -14.60 -4.61 0.32
N ARG A 37 -13.52 -3.83 0.43
CA ARG A 37 -13.60 -2.36 0.48
C ARG A 37 -13.69 -1.73 -0.91
N CYS A 38 -12.92 -2.23 -1.86
CA CYS A 38 -12.78 -1.64 -3.18
C CYS A 38 -13.55 -2.42 -4.27
N SER A 39 -14.32 -3.46 -3.87
CA SER A 39 -15.06 -4.35 -4.79
C SER A 39 -14.17 -4.97 -5.88
N LEU A 40 -12.87 -5.12 -5.62
CA LEU A 40 -11.88 -5.59 -6.58
C LEU A 40 -11.94 -7.13 -6.67
N PRO A 41 -11.86 -7.77 -7.85
CA PRO A 41 -11.77 -9.22 -7.94
C PRO A 41 -10.57 -9.77 -7.15
N PRO A 42 -10.70 -10.93 -6.47
CA PRO A 42 -9.61 -11.50 -5.66
C PRO A 42 -8.29 -11.65 -6.43
N SER A 43 -8.35 -12.04 -7.71
CA SER A 43 -7.18 -12.17 -8.58
C SER A 43 -6.41 -10.86 -8.76
N TYR A 44 -7.09 -9.71 -8.71
CA TYR A 44 -6.47 -8.40 -8.80
C TYR A 44 -5.90 -7.97 -7.44
N CYS A 45 -6.60 -8.26 -6.34
CA CYS A 45 -6.10 -8.02 -4.99
C CYS A 45 -4.73 -8.65 -4.78
N THR A 46 -4.59 -9.93 -5.13
CA THR A 46 -3.31 -10.66 -5.02
C THR A 46 -2.21 -10.00 -5.84
N LYS A 47 -2.50 -9.51 -7.06
CA LYS A 47 -1.52 -8.81 -7.91
C LYS A 47 -1.08 -7.49 -7.28
N LEU A 48 -2.02 -6.68 -6.81
CA LEU A 48 -1.73 -5.37 -6.19
C LEU A 48 -0.88 -5.52 -4.91
N VAL A 49 -1.26 -6.45 -4.03
CA VAL A 49 -0.50 -6.74 -2.80
C VAL A 49 0.90 -7.27 -3.13
N LYS A 50 1.02 -8.15 -4.13
CA LYS A 50 2.33 -8.63 -4.59
C LYS A 50 3.22 -7.50 -5.07
N VAL A 51 2.71 -6.60 -5.93
CA VAL A 51 3.46 -5.43 -6.41
C VAL A 51 3.91 -4.55 -5.25
N MET A 52 3.04 -4.32 -4.25
CA MET A 52 3.42 -3.56 -3.05
C MET A 52 4.59 -4.20 -2.30
N LEU A 53 4.53 -5.51 -2.04
CA LEU A 53 5.57 -6.25 -1.32
C LEU A 53 6.90 -6.26 -2.10
N ASP A 54 6.83 -6.48 -3.41
CA ASP A 54 7.99 -6.48 -4.29
C ASP A 54 8.65 -5.10 -4.32
N LEU A 55 7.87 -4.02 -4.45
CA LEU A 55 8.36 -2.64 -4.39
C LEU A 55 8.99 -2.30 -3.04
N GLN A 56 8.36 -2.72 -1.93
CA GLN A 56 8.95 -2.52 -0.60
C GLN A 56 10.27 -3.25 -0.46
N SER A 57 10.37 -4.49 -0.94
CA SER A 57 11.60 -5.28 -0.92
C SER A 57 12.71 -4.61 -1.73
N LEU A 58 12.42 -4.19 -2.97
CA LEU A 58 13.38 -3.53 -3.86
C LEU A 58 13.88 -2.20 -3.27
N ARG A 59 12.97 -1.38 -2.73
CA ARG A 59 13.33 -0.05 -2.21
C ARG A 59 14.01 -0.10 -0.85
N ARG A 60 13.80 -1.16 -0.04
CA ARG A 60 14.58 -1.40 1.19
C ARG A 60 16.08 -1.57 0.91
N GLY A 61 16.45 -2.10 -0.27
CA GLY A 61 17.84 -2.28 -0.67
C GLY A 61 18.56 -1.02 -1.17
N SER A 62 17.83 0.07 -1.44
CA SER A 62 18.37 1.30 -2.02
C SER A 62 18.24 2.48 -1.06
N SER A 63 19.37 3.08 -0.67
CA SER A 63 19.39 4.28 0.20
C SER A 63 18.81 5.53 -0.48
N VAL A 64 18.63 5.49 -1.81
CA VAL A 64 18.06 6.59 -2.63
C VAL A 64 16.63 6.94 -2.20
N PHE A 65 15.92 5.98 -1.60
CA PHE A 65 14.55 6.14 -1.14
C PHE A 65 14.44 6.32 0.39
N ALA A 66 15.52 6.63 1.08
CA ALA A 66 15.50 6.90 2.53
C ALA A 66 14.84 8.27 2.83
N GLY A 67 13.51 8.36 2.72
CA GLY A 67 12.74 9.59 2.96
C GLY A 67 11.22 9.39 2.89
N LYS A 68 10.45 10.50 3.04
CA LYS A 68 8.97 10.51 3.05
C LYS A 68 8.33 9.94 1.77
N HIS A 69 9.08 9.92 0.66
CA HIS A 69 8.60 9.59 -0.68
C HIS A 69 9.09 8.22 -1.19
N GLY A 70 9.81 7.46 -0.35
CA GLY A 70 10.52 6.27 -0.81
C GLY A 70 9.77 4.95 -0.71
N PHE A 71 8.68 4.88 0.06
CA PHE A 71 8.01 3.61 0.33
C PHE A 71 6.56 3.68 -0.11
N ILE A 72 6.10 2.62 -0.76
CA ILE A 72 4.67 2.40 -0.96
C ILE A 72 4.02 2.09 0.38
N THR A 73 2.99 2.85 0.73
CA THR A 73 2.22 2.68 1.96
C THR A 73 0.89 1.98 1.69
N LEU A 74 0.23 1.47 2.73
CA LEU A 74 -1.13 0.95 2.62
C LEU A 74 -2.10 2.00 2.04
N ARG A 75 -1.90 3.28 2.35
CA ARG A 75 -2.72 4.37 1.79
C ARG A 75 -2.62 4.41 0.27
N ASP A 76 -1.43 4.24 -0.28
CA ASP A 76 -1.20 4.27 -1.73
C ASP A 76 -1.83 3.05 -2.39
N LEU A 77 -1.71 1.87 -1.76
CA LEU A 77 -2.37 0.64 -2.19
C LEU A 77 -3.91 0.79 -2.24
N PHE A 78 -4.53 1.32 -1.18
CA PHE A 78 -5.97 1.55 -1.17
C PHE A 78 -6.39 2.60 -2.19
N ARG A 79 -5.61 3.68 -2.36
CA ARG A 79 -5.89 4.69 -3.39
C ARG A 79 -5.80 4.13 -4.81
N TRP A 80 -4.87 3.20 -5.05
CA TRP A 80 -4.74 2.50 -6.32
C TRP A 80 -5.95 1.58 -6.57
N ALA A 81 -6.32 0.77 -5.58
CA ALA A 81 -7.46 -0.13 -5.68
C ALA A 81 -8.81 0.59 -5.82
N GLU A 82 -8.99 1.74 -5.18
CA GLU A 82 -10.25 2.51 -5.20
C GLU A 82 -10.60 3.03 -6.60
N ARG A 83 -9.61 3.26 -7.47
CA ARG A 83 -9.85 3.72 -8.85
C ARG A 83 -10.69 2.73 -9.65
N TYR A 84 -10.48 1.43 -9.43
CA TYR A 84 -11.31 0.38 -10.01
C TYR A 84 -12.78 0.53 -9.69
N ARG A 85 -13.09 0.92 -8.45
CA ARG A 85 -14.46 1.06 -7.98
C ARG A 85 -15.13 2.33 -8.52
N LEU A 86 -14.34 3.37 -8.80
CA LEU A 86 -14.82 4.69 -9.19
C LEU A 86 -15.03 4.84 -10.70
N GLU A 87 -14.29 4.10 -11.51
CA GLU A 87 -14.61 4.00 -12.93
C GLU A 87 -15.91 3.21 -13.09
N GLU A 88 -16.91 3.84 -13.68
CA GLU A 88 -18.04 3.11 -14.22
C GLU A 88 -17.49 2.03 -15.14
N GLN A 89 -17.82 0.76 -14.88
CA GLN A 89 -17.51 -0.38 -15.74
C GLN A 89 -18.33 -0.25 -17.05
N ALA A 90 -18.13 0.85 -17.77
CA ALA A 90 -18.95 1.32 -18.87
C ALA A 90 -18.69 0.51 -20.14
N ASP A 91 -17.55 -0.19 -20.21
CA ASP A 91 -17.19 -1.00 -21.36
C ASP A 91 -16.52 -2.31 -20.94
N ALA A 92 -17.20 -3.44 -21.16
CA ALA A 92 -16.69 -4.79 -20.84
C ALA A 92 -15.48 -5.19 -21.71
N THR A 93 -15.14 -4.37 -22.70
CA THR A 93 -14.05 -4.57 -23.65
C THR A 93 -12.71 -3.97 -23.18
N GLN A 94 -12.70 -3.23 -22.07
CA GLN A 94 -11.51 -2.54 -21.57
C GLN A 94 -10.55 -3.51 -20.85
N ASP A 95 -9.26 -3.48 -21.22
CA ASP A 95 -8.21 -4.21 -20.52
C ASP A 95 -7.94 -3.56 -19.16
N TRP A 96 -8.63 -4.09 -18.14
CA TRP A 96 -8.55 -3.58 -16.79
C TRP A 96 -7.17 -3.78 -16.13
N LEU A 97 -6.45 -4.83 -16.53
CA LEU A 97 -5.12 -5.09 -15.98
C LEU A 97 -4.13 -4.05 -16.47
N GLN A 98 -4.22 -3.67 -17.75
CA GLN A 98 -3.41 -2.60 -18.31
C GLN A 98 -3.74 -1.26 -17.63
N HIS A 99 -5.03 -0.95 -17.47
CA HIS A 99 -5.45 0.28 -16.79
C HIS A 99 -4.90 0.37 -15.34
N LEU A 100 -5.02 -0.70 -14.57
CA LEU A 100 -4.42 -0.78 -13.22
C LEU A 100 -2.90 -0.64 -13.25
N ALA A 101 -2.22 -1.22 -14.23
CA ALA A 101 -0.77 -1.11 -14.36
C ALA A 101 -0.33 0.33 -14.61
N ASP A 102 -0.99 1.03 -15.53
CA ASP A 102 -0.68 2.42 -15.87
C ASP A 102 -0.96 3.35 -14.69
N ASP A 103 -2.10 3.16 -14.01
CA ASP A 103 -2.44 3.89 -12.79
C ASP A 103 -1.44 3.65 -11.66
N GLY A 104 -1.05 2.39 -11.46
CA GLY A 104 -0.07 1.99 -10.47
C GLY A 104 1.28 2.63 -10.75
N TYR A 105 1.70 2.65 -12.01
CA TYR A 105 2.93 3.33 -12.44
C TYR A 105 2.86 4.84 -12.13
N MET A 106 1.78 5.52 -12.51
CA MET A 106 1.66 6.98 -12.26
C MET A 106 1.56 7.34 -10.78
N LEU A 107 1.00 6.48 -9.95
CA LEU A 107 0.87 6.69 -8.50
C LEU A 107 2.16 6.38 -7.73
N LEU A 108 2.92 5.40 -8.19
CA LEU A 108 4.00 4.78 -7.43
C LEU A 108 5.39 5.04 -8.01
N ALA A 109 5.51 5.57 -9.24
CA ALA A 109 6.77 5.96 -9.86
C ALA A 109 7.54 7.02 -9.04
#